data_AF-A0AA43KG47-F1
#
_entry.id   AF-A0AA43KG47-F1
#
_cell.length_a   1.000
_cell.length_b   1.000
_cell.length_c   1.000
_cell.angle_alpha   90.00
_cell.angle_beta   90.00
_cell.angle_gamma   90.00
#
_symmetry.space_group_name_H-M   'P 1'
#
loop_
_entity.id
_entity.type
_entity.pdbx_description
1 polymer ?
#
loop_
_entity_poly.entity_id
_entity_poly.type
_entity_poly.pdbx_seq_one_letter_code
_entity_poly.pdbx_strand_id
1 'polypeptide(L)'
;MIIKINTSEKQNLWVGIGCQKGTSQKLIATAIEKVFQENQLKENAIAGLATIETKASEVGLIELCRLRSFPLKIFSARILSTITVPSPGKIAATTVGTPSVAEASAILAASEITLPLTTNQESKVRLLIPKSIFRLQGEPGTVTVAVAAKELFLLQNHSEKIVNQTRNHGKNN
;
A
#
# COMPACT_ATOMS: atom_id res chain seq x y z
N MET A 1 -2.77 -17.95 -33.88
CA MET A 1 -2.08 -16.75 -33.36
C MET A 1 -2.69 -16.42 -32.01
N ILE A 2 -2.13 -16.95 -30.92
CA ILE A 2 -2.64 -16.68 -29.56
C ILE A 2 -1.82 -15.54 -28.99
N ILE A 3 -2.48 -14.43 -28.72
CA ILE A 3 -1.90 -13.22 -28.15
C ILE A 3 -1.45 -13.57 -26.73
N LYS A 4 -0.15 -13.44 -26.45
CA LYS A 4 0.40 -13.50 -25.09
C LYS A 4 -0.12 -12.31 -24.31
N ILE A 5 -1.14 -12.50 -23.47
CA ILE A 5 -1.44 -11.58 -22.37
C ILE A 5 -0.42 -11.85 -21.27
N ASN A 6 0.72 -11.14 -21.36
CA ASN A 6 1.65 -11.06 -20.26
C ASN A 6 1.18 -9.92 -19.34
N THR A 7 0.59 -10.24 -18.20
CA THR A 7 0.24 -9.22 -17.20
C THR A 7 0.52 -9.76 -15.80
N SER A 8 1.80 -10.00 -15.52
CA SER A 8 2.30 -10.11 -14.14
C SER A 8 2.48 -8.71 -13.56
N GLU A 9 1.40 -7.92 -13.45
CA GLU A 9 1.41 -6.74 -12.58
C GLU A 9 1.36 -7.28 -11.15
N LYS A 10 2.48 -7.20 -10.43
CA LYS A 10 2.58 -7.71 -9.07
C LYS A 10 1.64 -6.88 -8.18
N GLN A 11 0.64 -7.53 -7.57
CA GLN A 11 -0.18 -6.92 -6.52
C GLN A 11 0.72 -6.53 -5.34
N ASN A 12 1.12 -5.26 -5.26
CA ASN A 12 2.06 -4.75 -4.27
C ASN A 12 1.63 -3.41 -3.65
N LEU A 13 0.48 -2.87 -4.06
CA LEU A 13 -0.06 -1.63 -3.52
C LEU A 13 -0.98 -1.92 -2.35
N TRP A 14 -0.64 -1.38 -1.18
CA TRP A 14 -1.53 -1.40 -0.02
C TRP A 14 -2.19 -0.05 0.15
N VAL A 15 -3.51 -0.08 0.29
CA VAL A 15 -4.33 1.11 0.45
C VAL A 15 -4.75 1.23 1.91
N GLY A 16 -4.26 2.26 2.59
CA GLY A 16 -4.64 2.56 3.96
C GLY A 16 -5.90 3.41 4.00
N ILE A 17 -6.86 2.99 4.83
CA ILE A 17 -8.19 3.60 4.94
C ILE A 17 -8.42 4.09 6.37
N GLY A 18 -8.72 5.37 6.51
CA GLY A 18 -9.35 5.92 7.71
C GLY A 18 -10.70 6.52 7.35
N CYS A 19 -11.77 6.22 8.07
CA CYS A 19 -13.10 6.74 7.75
C CYS A 19 -13.89 7.14 8.99
N GLN A 20 -14.91 7.99 8.82
CA GLN A 20 -15.90 8.25 9.87
C GLN A 20 -16.80 7.01 10.06
N LYS A 21 -17.44 6.92 11.23
CA LYS A 21 -18.41 5.85 11.50
C LYS A 21 -19.56 5.91 10.49
N GLY A 22 -19.93 4.77 9.92
CA GLY A 22 -21.03 4.69 8.96
C GLY A 22 -20.73 5.29 7.58
N THR A 23 -19.45 5.48 7.25
CA THR A 23 -19.04 5.84 5.88
C THR A 23 -19.45 4.74 4.91
N SER A 24 -20.12 5.10 3.81
CA SER A 24 -20.66 4.09 2.88
C SER A 24 -19.58 3.36 2.08
N GLN A 25 -19.90 2.13 1.68
CA GLN A 25 -19.07 1.33 0.78
C GLN A 25 -18.76 2.08 -0.53
N LYS A 26 -19.77 2.75 -1.10
CA LYS A 26 -19.66 3.49 -2.36
C LYS A 26 -18.71 4.66 -2.26
N LEU A 27 -18.77 5.45 -1.19
CA LEU A 27 -17.81 6.54 -0.96
C LEU A 27 -16.37 6.00 -0.86
N ILE A 28 -16.14 4.90 -0.13
CA ILE A 28 -14.80 4.31 -0.03
C ILE A 28 -14.32 3.83 -1.41
N ALA A 29 -15.17 3.14 -2.18
CA ALA A 29 -14.83 2.64 -3.51
C ALA A 29 -14.47 3.78 -4.47
N THR A 30 -15.32 4.81 -4.55
CA THR A 30 -15.09 5.98 -5.42
C THR A 30 -13.84 6.75 -5.03
N ALA A 31 -13.54 6.86 -3.72
CA ALA A 31 -12.30 7.49 -3.27
C ALA A 31 -11.05 6.73 -3.73
N ILE A 32 -11.06 5.40 -3.66
CA ILE A 32 -9.95 4.57 -4.15
C ILE A 32 -9.81 4.69 -5.67
N GLU A 33 -10.90 4.53 -6.42
CA GLU A 33 -10.91 4.69 -7.88
C GLU A 33 -10.33 6.05 -8.29
N LYS A 34 -10.79 7.13 -7.65
CA LYS A 34 -10.30 8.49 -7.93
C LYS A 34 -8.81 8.64 -7.65
N VAL A 35 -8.33 8.17 -6.49
CA VAL A 35 -6.89 8.21 -6.16
C VAL A 35 -6.07 7.46 -7.20
N PHE A 36 -6.55 6.30 -7.64
CA PHE A 36 -5.81 5.48 -8.61
C PHE A 36 -5.81 6.12 -10.00
N GLN A 37 -6.96 6.61 -10.47
CA GLN A 37 -7.08 7.31 -11.74
C GLN A 37 -6.21 8.56 -11.81
N GLU A 38 -6.29 9.45 -10.80
CA GLU A 38 -5.54 10.70 -10.75
C GLU A 38 -4.02 10.48 -10.73
N ASN A 39 -3.57 9.35 -10.17
CA ASN A 39 -2.15 9.00 -10.06
C ASN A 39 -1.69 7.96 -11.10
N GLN A 40 -2.53 7.65 -12.10
CA GLN A 40 -2.22 6.70 -13.18
C GLN A 40 -1.82 5.30 -12.65
N LEU A 41 -2.38 4.91 -11.51
CA LEU A 41 -2.20 3.59 -10.90
C LEU A 41 -3.33 2.67 -11.38
N LYS A 42 -3.02 1.38 -11.52
CA LYS A 42 -4.00 0.36 -11.88
C LYS A 42 -4.57 -0.30 -10.62
N GLU A 43 -5.89 -0.35 -10.50
CA GLU A 43 -6.54 -1.00 -9.35
C GLU A 43 -6.20 -2.50 -9.23
N ASN A 44 -5.83 -3.17 -10.33
CA ASN A 44 -5.38 -4.56 -10.30
C ASN A 44 -4.03 -4.77 -9.57
N ALA A 45 -3.29 -3.70 -9.28
CA ALA A 45 -2.07 -3.74 -8.48
C ALA A 45 -2.35 -3.65 -6.97
N ILE A 46 -3.60 -3.47 -6.54
CA ILE A 46 -4.00 -3.47 -5.13
C ILE A 46 -3.82 -4.88 -4.57
N ALA A 47 -2.95 -5.01 -3.57
CA ALA A 47 -2.74 -6.23 -2.79
C ALA A 47 -3.77 -6.39 -1.66
N GLY A 48 -4.35 -5.28 -1.20
CA GLY A 48 -5.36 -5.27 -0.16
C GLY A 48 -5.54 -3.90 0.49
N LEU A 49 -6.45 -3.85 1.46
CA LEU A 49 -6.73 -2.67 2.26
C LEU A 49 -6.13 -2.81 3.66
N ALA A 50 -5.86 -1.68 4.31
CA ALA A 50 -5.33 -1.64 5.66
C ALA A 50 -6.03 -0.58 6.50
N THR A 51 -6.24 -0.84 7.79
CA THR A 51 -6.88 0.12 8.70
C THR A 51 -6.50 -0.13 10.17
N ILE A 52 -7.11 0.63 11.07
CA ILE A 52 -7.01 0.48 12.52
C ILE A 52 -8.12 -0.40 13.09
N GLU A 53 -7.89 -1.08 14.21
CA GLU A 53 -8.85 -1.96 14.90
C GLU A 53 -10.23 -1.35 15.13
N THR A 54 -10.31 -0.06 15.47
CA THR A 54 -11.59 0.63 15.68
C THR A 54 -12.42 0.77 14.39
N LYS A 55 -11.84 0.44 13.24
CA LYS A 55 -12.46 0.45 11.92
C LYS A 55 -12.66 -0.94 11.32
N ALA A 56 -12.21 -1.99 12.01
CA ALA A 56 -12.34 -3.37 11.55
C ALA A 56 -13.79 -3.82 11.34
N SER A 57 -14.74 -3.16 12.00
CA SER A 57 -16.18 -3.49 11.97
C SER A 57 -17.03 -2.46 11.22
N GLU A 58 -16.41 -1.52 10.49
CA GLU A 58 -17.17 -0.54 9.69
C GLU A 58 -17.78 -1.22 8.47
N VAL A 59 -19.11 -1.22 8.41
CA VAL A 59 -19.91 -1.96 7.41
C VAL A 59 -19.46 -1.64 5.98
N GLY A 60 -19.33 -0.35 5.64
CA GLY A 60 -18.94 0.04 4.29
C GLY A 60 -17.55 -0.47 3.87
N LEU A 61 -16.61 -0.57 4.82
CA LEU A 61 -15.28 -1.11 4.55
C LEU A 61 -15.31 -2.63 4.36
N ILE A 62 -16.03 -3.35 5.24
CA ILE A 62 -16.18 -4.80 5.13
C ILE A 62 -16.87 -5.19 3.82
N GLU A 63 -17.95 -4.49 3.47
CA GLU A 63 -18.68 -4.72 2.23
C GLU A 63 -17.79 -4.52 1.00
N LEU A 64 -16.94 -3.49 1.00
CA LEU A 64 -15.99 -3.27 -0.08
C LEU A 64 -14.97 -4.42 -0.17
N CYS A 65 -14.38 -4.82 0.95
CA CYS A 65 -13.42 -5.93 1.00
C CYS A 65 -14.04 -7.21 0.45
N ARG A 66 -15.28 -7.52 0.84
CA ARG A 66 -16.02 -8.70 0.35
C ARG A 66 -16.32 -8.59 -1.15
N LEU A 67 -16.81 -7.44 -1.61
CA LEU A 67 -17.16 -7.22 -3.02
C LEU A 67 -15.94 -7.36 -3.95
N ARG A 68 -14.78 -6.85 -3.53
CA ARG A 68 -13.55 -6.85 -4.32
C ARG A 68 -12.63 -8.03 -4.01
N SER A 69 -12.99 -8.88 -3.05
CA SER A 69 -12.12 -9.94 -2.51
C SER A 69 -10.76 -9.41 -2.02
N PHE A 70 -10.74 -8.19 -1.49
CA PHE A 70 -9.51 -7.61 -0.95
C PHE A 70 -9.23 -8.12 0.46
N PRO A 71 -8.00 -8.60 0.74
CA PRO A 71 -7.54 -8.79 2.10
C PRO A 71 -7.61 -7.49 2.89
N LEU A 72 -8.01 -7.57 4.16
CA LEU A 72 -7.99 -6.43 5.09
C LEU A 72 -6.97 -6.69 6.20
N LYS A 73 -5.92 -5.88 6.27
CA LYS A 73 -4.99 -5.86 7.40
C LYS A 73 -5.47 -4.85 8.45
N ILE A 74 -5.47 -5.27 9.70
CA ILE A 74 -5.96 -4.48 10.84
C ILE A 74 -4.81 -4.31 11.83
N PHE A 75 -4.58 -3.09 12.29
CA PHE A 75 -3.52 -2.75 13.23
C PHE A 75 -4.06 -2.05 14.47
N SER A 76 -3.40 -2.21 15.61
CA SER A 76 -3.74 -1.46 16.82
C SER A 76 -3.23 -0.02 16.76
N ALA A 77 -3.87 0.87 17.52
CA ALA A 77 -3.41 2.26 17.66
C ALA A 77 -1.93 2.34 18.05
N ARG A 78 -1.51 1.50 19.01
CA ARG A 78 -0.14 1.43 19.54
C ARG A 78 0.90 1.10 18.48
N ILE A 79 0.57 0.23 17.53
CA ILE A 79 1.52 -0.11 16.46
C ILE A 79 1.54 1.02 15.42
N LEU A 80 0.37 1.55 15.05
CA LEU A 80 0.31 2.65 14.08
C LEU A 80 0.95 3.94 14.59
N SER A 81 1.05 4.13 15.91
CA SER A 81 1.70 5.31 16.51
C SER A 81 3.22 5.30 16.37
N THR A 82 3.84 4.14 16.11
CA THR A 82 5.30 4.04 15.93
C THR A 82 5.74 4.35 14.50
N ILE A 83 4.80 4.53 13.57
CA ILE A 83 5.09 4.77 12.16
C ILE A 83 5.20 6.27 11.91
N THR A 84 6.37 6.70 11.45
CA THR A 84 6.56 8.06 10.96
C THR A 84 5.81 8.24 9.63
N VAL A 85 4.99 9.29 9.56
CA VAL A 85 4.16 9.63 8.40
C VAL A 85 4.44 11.07 7.98
N PRO A 86 4.34 11.41 6.67
CA PRO A 86 4.67 12.76 6.20
C PRO A 86 3.62 13.79 6.60
N SER A 87 2.37 13.39 6.82
CA SER A 87 1.25 14.30 7.09
C SER A 87 0.55 13.97 8.41
N PRO A 88 1.18 14.21 9.58
CA PRO A 88 0.55 13.95 10.87
C PRO A 88 -0.70 14.82 11.06
N GLY A 89 -1.82 14.20 11.42
CA GLY A 89 -3.07 14.88 11.78
C GLY A 89 -3.15 15.09 13.29
N LYS A 90 -3.19 16.36 13.73
CA LYS A 90 -3.30 16.71 15.17
C LYS A 90 -4.50 16.06 15.85
N ILE A 91 -5.67 16.06 15.20
CA ILE A 91 -6.91 15.46 15.74
C ILE A 91 -6.80 13.94 15.83
N ALA A 92 -6.24 13.28 14.80
CA ALA A 92 -6.07 11.82 14.80
C ALA A 92 -5.13 11.35 15.91
N ALA A 93 -4.05 12.08 16.17
CA ALA A 93 -3.11 11.77 17.23
C ALA A 93 -3.79 11.80 18.61
N THR A 94 -4.63 12.80 18.88
CA THR A 94 -5.30 12.95 20.18
C THR A 94 -6.47 11.98 20.36
N THR A 95 -7.26 11.73 19.31
CA THR A 95 -8.51 10.93 19.43
C THR A 95 -8.29 9.44 19.21
N VAL A 96 -7.36 9.07 18.34
CA VAL A 96 -7.17 7.68 17.87
C VAL A 96 -5.79 7.14 18.28
N GLY A 97 -4.90 7.99 18.80
CA GLY A 97 -3.58 7.59 19.27
C GLY A 97 -2.56 7.36 18.16
N THR A 98 -2.88 7.68 16.90
CA THR A 98 -1.96 7.58 15.76
C THR A 98 -1.95 8.89 14.95
N PRO A 99 -0.77 9.34 14.45
CA PRO A 99 -0.68 10.56 13.67
C PRO A 99 -1.50 10.49 12.37
N SER A 100 -1.67 9.31 11.77
CA SER A 100 -2.44 9.14 10.54
C SER A 100 -2.79 7.67 10.33
N VAL A 101 -4.08 7.31 10.50
CA VAL A 101 -4.54 5.92 10.27
C VAL A 101 -4.23 5.48 8.84
N ALA A 102 -4.60 6.29 7.84
CA ALA A 102 -4.44 5.93 6.43
C ALA A 102 -2.97 5.72 6.05
N GLU A 103 -2.07 6.66 6.37
CA GLU A 103 -0.67 6.54 5.97
C GLU A 103 0.06 5.44 6.75
N ALA A 104 -0.10 5.40 8.08
CA ALA A 104 0.60 4.43 8.92
C ALA A 104 0.19 3.00 8.57
N SER A 105 -1.11 2.76 8.35
CA SER A 105 -1.61 1.42 8.00
C SER A 105 -1.18 1.01 6.59
N ALA A 106 -1.16 1.92 5.60
CA ALA A 106 -0.66 1.62 4.26
C ALA A 106 0.82 1.20 4.31
N ILE A 107 1.67 1.99 4.98
CA ILE A 107 3.11 1.75 5.11
C ILE A 107 3.37 0.39 5.77
N LEU A 108 2.72 0.12 6.91
CA LEU A 108 2.92 -1.11 7.66
C LEU A 108 2.38 -2.34 6.92
N ALA A 109 1.28 -2.19 6.19
CA ALA A 109 0.74 -3.28 5.39
C ALA A 109 1.69 -3.66 4.22
N ALA A 110 2.34 -2.66 3.62
CA ALA A 110 3.31 -2.83 2.54
C ALA A 110 4.67 -3.38 3.01
N SER A 111 5.06 -3.18 4.28
CA SER A 111 6.35 -3.65 4.79
C SER A 111 6.41 -5.16 5.05
N GLU A 112 5.27 -5.86 5.01
CA GLU A 112 5.14 -7.28 5.40
C GLU A 112 5.68 -7.59 6.80
N ILE A 113 5.88 -6.56 7.65
CA ILE A 113 6.37 -6.74 9.01
C ILE A 113 5.30 -7.47 9.81
N THR A 114 5.57 -8.75 10.09
CA THR A 114 4.86 -9.52 11.10
C THR A 114 5.63 -9.35 12.41
N LEU A 115 4.95 -8.90 13.47
CA LEU A 115 5.58 -8.72 14.78
C LEU A 115 5.80 -10.08 15.47
N PRO A 116 6.88 -10.28 16.24
CA PRO A 116 7.92 -9.29 16.60
C PRO A 116 8.94 -9.09 15.46
N LEU A 117 9.50 -7.88 15.39
CA LEU A 117 10.50 -7.45 14.40
C LEU A 117 11.71 -8.43 14.39
N THR A 118 11.68 -9.45 13.54
CA THR A 118 12.89 -10.21 13.21
C THR A 118 13.71 -9.36 12.26
N THR A 119 14.67 -8.62 12.82
CA THR A 119 15.69 -7.89 12.10
C THR A 119 16.38 -8.84 11.14
N ASN A 120 16.33 -8.55 9.84
CA ASN A 120 17.29 -8.94 8.77
C ASN A 120 16.71 -8.79 7.34
N GLN A 121 15.53 -8.19 7.16
CA GLN A 121 15.09 -7.72 5.84
C GLN A 121 14.77 -6.22 5.87
N GLU A 122 15.69 -5.41 5.33
CA GLU A 122 15.42 -4.01 4.97
C GLU A 122 14.48 -3.98 3.75
N SER A 123 13.22 -4.32 3.98
CA SER A 123 12.17 -4.06 2.98
C SER A 123 11.91 -2.57 2.95
N LYS A 124 12.54 -1.87 2.01
CA LYS A 124 12.30 -0.44 1.80
C LYS A 124 10.85 -0.24 1.34
N VAL A 125 10.05 0.47 2.13
CA VAL A 125 8.66 0.81 1.79
C VAL A 125 8.61 2.27 1.38
N ARG A 126 7.83 2.54 0.33
CA ARG A 126 7.57 3.89 -0.12
C ARG A 126 6.09 4.19 -0.02
N LEU A 127 5.75 5.27 0.70
CA LEU A 127 4.43 5.89 0.61
C LEU A 127 4.37 6.61 -0.74
N LEU A 128 3.56 6.08 -1.65
CA LEU A 128 3.42 6.61 -3.00
C LEU A 128 2.49 7.81 -3.01
N ILE A 129 1.33 7.66 -2.36
CA ILE A 129 0.29 8.68 -2.30
C ILE A 129 0.05 9.04 -0.84
N PRO A 130 0.31 10.30 -0.42
CA PRO A 130 0.01 10.77 0.94
C PRO A 130 -1.51 10.82 1.18
N LYS A 131 -1.91 10.99 2.44
CA LYS A 131 -3.33 10.96 2.80
C LYS A 131 -4.13 12.01 2.02
N SER A 132 -5.23 11.59 1.42
CA SER A 132 -6.21 12.44 0.74
C SER A 132 -7.60 12.18 1.32
N ILE A 133 -8.37 13.25 1.57
CA ILE A 133 -9.68 13.19 2.23
C ILE A 133 -10.78 13.37 1.19
N PHE A 134 -11.79 12.50 1.21
CA PHE A 134 -12.87 12.46 0.25
C PHE A 134 -14.25 12.49 0.92
N ARG A 135 -15.19 13.11 0.20
CA ARG A 135 -16.63 13.08 0.43
C ARG A 135 -17.31 12.89 -0.92
N LEU A 136 -18.48 12.28 -0.92
CA LEU A 136 -19.30 12.07 -2.11
C LEU A 136 -20.70 12.57 -1.82
N GLN A 137 -21.24 13.40 -2.72
CA GLN A 137 -22.57 13.96 -2.55
C GLN A 137 -23.62 12.84 -2.48
N GLY A 138 -24.50 12.91 -1.48
CA GLY A 138 -25.53 11.91 -1.23
C GLY A 138 -25.04 10.65 -0.51
N GLU A 139 -23.75 10.54 -0.19
CA GLU A 139 -23.20 9.43 0.58
C GLU A 139 -22.80 9.87 1.99
N PRO A 140 -23.10 9.08 3.04
CA PRO A 140 -22.75 9.42 4.40
C PRO A 140 -21.24 9.31 4.67
N GLY A 141 -20.74 10.18 5.54
CA GLY A 141 -19.41 10.09 6.13
C GLY A 141 -18.29 10.78 5.34
N THR A 142 -17.07 10.45 5.72
CA THR A 142 -15.83 10.98 5.13
C THR A 142 -14.80 9.86 5.15
N VAL A 143 -14.05 9.68 4.07
CA VAL A 143 -12.96 8.70 3.98
C VAL A 143 -11.64 9.40 3.70
N THR A 144 -10.57 8.87 4.24
CA THR A 144 -9.18 9.25 4.00
C THR A 144 -8.45 8.05 3.42
N VAL A 145 -7.76 8.25 2.31
CA VAL A 145 -7.05 7.21 1.56
C VAL A 145 -5.57 7.58 1.44
N ALA A 146 -4.69 6.60 1.61
CA ALA A 146 -3.26 6.71 1.32
C ALA A 146 -2.79 5.40 0.65
N VAL A 147 -1.71 5.45 -0.13
CA VAL A 147 -1.21 4.27 -0.87
C VAL A 147 0.29 4.11 -0.67
N ALA A 148 0.71 2.91 -0.28
CA ALA A 148 2.11 2.54 -0.12
C ALA A 148 2.44 1.27 -0.89
N ALA A 149 3.71 1.10 -1.23
CA ALA A 149 4.22 -0.08 -1.92
C ALA A 149 5.57 -0.52 -1.32
N LYS A 150 5.83 -1.83 -1.38
CA LYS A 150 7.17 -2.37 -1.15
C LYS A 150 8.05 -2.00 -2.34
N GLU A 151 9.16 -1.31 -2.09
CA GLU A 151 10.20 -1.10 -3.09
C GLU A 151 10.88 -2.44 -3.31
N LEU A 152 10.53 -3.09 -4.43
CA LEU A 152 11.18 -4.32 -4.82
C LEU A 152 12.56 -3.95 -5.36
N PHE A 153 13.60 -4.14 -4.56
CA PHE A 153 14.95 -4.15 -5.10
C PHE A 153 15.02 -5.26 -6.15
N LEU A 154 15.07 -4.90 -7.42
CA LEU A 154 15.64 -5.80 -8.41
C LEU A 154 17.09 -5.96 -8.00
N LEU A 155 17.46 -7.14 -7.50
CA LEU A 155 18.86 -7.50 -7.32
C LEU A 155 19.57 -7.17 -8.64
N GLN A 156 20.60 -6.35 -8.53
CA GLN A 156 21.43 -5.93 -9.64
C GLN A 156 21.96 -7.16 -10.37
N ASN A 157 21.86 -7.16 -11.69
CA ASN A 157 22.60 -8.08 -12.56
C ASN A 157 24.11 -7.77 -12.43
N HIS A 158 24.73 -8.29 -11.37
CA HIS A 158 26.17 -8.32 -11.19
C HIS A 158 26.59 -9.79 -11.12
N SER A 159 26.79 -10.41 -12.29
CA SER A 159 27.70 -11.55 -12.50
C SER A 159 27.72 -12.03 -13.97
N GLU A 160 27.97 -11.16 -14.97
CA GLU A 160 28.53 -11.60 -16.27
C GLU A 160 29.36 -10.46 -16.90
N LYS A 161 30.49 -10.09 -16.27
CA LYS A 161 31.55 -9.34 -16.96
C LYS A 161 32.97 -9.79 -16.64
N ILE A 162 33.13 -10.95 -15.99
CA ILE A 162 34.44 -11.57 -15.73
C ILE A 162 34.52 -12.96 -16.40
N VAL A 163 34.34 -13.03 -17.72
CA VAL A 163 34.75 -14.21 -18.53
C VAL A 163 35.30 -13.81 -19.91
N ASN A 164 35.01 -12.61 -20.44
CA ASN A 164 35.36 -12.27 -21.82
C ASN A 164 36.60 -11.37 -22.01
N GLN A 165 37.49 -11.27 -21.04
CA GLN A 165 38.74 -10.50 -21.22
C GLN A 165 40.04 -11.26 -20.93
N THR A 166 39.99 -12.60 -20.96
CA THR A 166 41.17 -13.48 -20.98
C THR A 166 41.32 -14.28 -22.27
N ARG A 167 40.51 -14.01 -23.31
CA ARG A 167 40.59 -14.73 -24.61
C ARG A 167 41.21 -13.94 -25.78
N ASN A 168 41.78 -12.76 -25.55
CA ASN A 168 42.56 -12.04 -26.56
C ASN A 168 44.04 -11.90 -26.16
N HIS A 169 44.70 -13.04 -25.97
CA HIS A 169 46.14 -13.15 -26.19
C HIS A 169 46.48 -14.56 -26.65
N GLY A 170 46.60 -14.75 -27.96
CA GLY A 170 47.04 -16.03 -28.49
C GLY A 170 46.80 -16.26 -29.97
N LYS A 171 47.74 -15.74 -30.78
CA LYS A 171 48.18 -16.30 -32.07
C LYS A 171 47.22 -16.12 -33.26
N ASN A 172 47.63 -15.28 -34.21
CA ASN A 172 47.87 -15.79 -35.55
C ASN A 172 49.12 -15.13 -36.15
N ASN A 173 49.94 -16.03 -36.67
CA ASN A 173 51.16 -15.85 -37.44
C ASN A 173 50.81 -15.54 -38.89
#